data_AF-A0A645AX91-F1
#
_entry.id   AF-A0A645AX91-F1
#
_cell.length_a   1.000
_cell.length_b   1.000
_cell.length_c   1.000
_cell.angle_alpha   90.00
_cell.angle_beta   90.00
_cell.angle_gamma   90.00
#
_symmetry.space_group_name_H-M   'P 1'
#
loop_
_entity.id
_entity.type
_entity.pdbx_description
1 polymer ?
#
loop_
_entity_poly.entity_id
_entity_poly.type
_entity_poly.pdbx_seq_one_letter_code
_entity_poly.pdbx_strand_id
1 'polypeptide(L)' 'MKNSYTDLTLDELVAKKEQLHKEYFDLRMGRVLGHVENPLAVRTIRRNIARVNTRIREYELGIRKAAK' A
#
# COMPACT_ATOMS: atom_id res chain seq x y z
N MET A 1 0.07 -5.57 13.04
CA MET A 1 -0.90 -6.04 12.04
C MET A 1 -0.19 -6.39 10.74
N LYS A 2 -0.15 -7.69 10.42
CA LYS A 2 0.42 -8.27 9.20
C LYS A 2 -0.63 -8.15 8.10
N ASN A 3 -0.54 -7.12 7.26
CA ASN A 3 -1.26 -7.12 5.98
C ASN A 3 -0.49 -8.07 5.07
N SER A 4 -0.92 -9.32 5.04
CA SER A 4 -0.34 -10.33 4.17
C SER A 4 -0.84 -10.07 2.76
N TYR A 5 -0.07 -9.32 1.96
CA TYR A 5 -0.28 -9.19 0.52
C TYR A 5 0.34 -10.40 -0.22
N THR A 6 0.23 -11.59 0.38
CA THR A 6 0.91 -12.79 -0.12
C THR A 6 0.23 -13.39 -1.34
N ASP A 7 -1.07 -13.17 -1.48
CA ASP A 7 -1.93 -13.96 -2.36
C ASP A 7 -2.51 -13.12 -3.51
N LEU A 8 -2.13 -11.85 -3.62
CA LEU A 8 -2.63 -10.94 -4.66
C LEU A 8 -1.80 -11.08 -5.94
N THR A 9 -2.49 -11.09 -7.07
CA THR A 9 -1.89 -11.03 -8.40
C THR A 9 -1.25 -9.66 -8.67
N LEU A 10 -0.42 -9.57 -9.71
CA LEU A 10 0.32 -8.34 -10.04
C LEU A 10 -0.65 -7.17 -10.32
N ASP A 11 -1.74 -7.43 -11.03
CA ASP A 11 -2.76 -6.44 -11.35
C ASP A 11 -3.51 -5.96 -10.09
N GLU A 12 -3.84 -6.88 -9.19
CA GLU A 12 -4.48 -6.54 -7.92
C GLU A 12 -3.55 -5.73 -7.01
N LEU A 13 -2.24 -5.99 -7.04
CA LEU A 13 -1.25 -5.18 -6.31
C LEU A 13 -1.16 -3.75 -6.86
N VAL A 14 -1.23 -3.57 -8.18
CA VAL A 14 -1.26 -2.24 -8.79
C VAL A 14 -2.55 -1.50 -8.41
N ALA A 15 -3.70 -2.17 -8.49
CA ALA A 15 -4.97 -1.58 -8.05
C ALA A 15 -4.94 -1.19 -6.55
N LYS A 16 -4.37 -2.05 -5.70
CA LYS A 16 -4.21 -1.78 -4.27
C LYS A 16 -3.27 -0.59 -4.00
N LYS A 17 -2.18 -0.47 -4.76
CA LYS A 17 -1.24 0.66 -4.68
C LYS A 17 -1.98 1.97 -4.95
N GLU A 18 -2.79 2.01 -6.00
CA GLU A 18 -3.52 3.22 -6.38
C GLU A 18 -4.56 3.60 -5.34
N GLN A 19 -5.29 2.62 -4.80
CA GLN A 19 -6.25 2.83 -3.71
C GLN A 19 -5.57 3.41 -2.45
N LEU A 20 -4.44 2.83 -2.04
CA LEU A 20 -3.66 3.32 -0.88
C LEU A 20 -3.07 4.72 -1.12
N HIS A 21 -2.73 5.06 -2.37
CA HIS A 21 -2.24 6.39 -2.71
C HIS A 21 -3.34 7.46 -2.60
N LYS A 22 -4.57 7.14 -3.01
CA LYS A 22 -5.73 8.03 -2.82
C LYS A 22 -6.01 8.26 -1.34
N GLU A 23 -6.07 7.19 -0.55
CA GLU A 23 -6.28 7.27 0.90
C GLU A 23 -5.17 8.08 1.61
N TYR A 24 -3.92 7.92 1.17
CA TYR A 24 -2.81 8.74 1.67
C TYR A 24 -2.96 10.22 1.32
N PHE A 25 -3.45 10.53 0.11
CA PHE A 25 -3.71 11.90 -0.32
C PHE A 25 -4.80 12.54 0.53
N ASP A 26 -5.91 11.84 0.75
CA ASP A 26 -7.02 12.33 1.57
C ASP A 26 -6.58 12.61 3.02
N LEU A 27 -5.81 11.70 3.63
CA LEU A 27 -5.24 11.92 4.96
C LEU A 27 -4.23 13.06 5.01
N ARG A 28 -3.46 13.26 3.93
CA ARG A 28 -2.54 14.39 3.82
C ARG A 28 -3.32 15.70 3.71
N MET A 29 -4.39 15.74 2.93
CA MET A 29 -5.27 16.90 2.81
C MET A 29 -5.95 17.21 4.15
N GLY A 30 -6.48 16.20 4.85
CA GLY A 30 -7.02 16.37 6.21
C GLY A 30 -5.99 16.93 7.20
N ARG A 31 -4.71 16.56 7.04
CA ARG A 31 -3.61 17.15 7.82
C ARG A 31 -3.34 18.61 7.51
N VAL A 32 -3.45 19.01 6.24
CA VAL A 32 -3.29 20.42 5.86
C VAL A 32 -4.47 21.25 6.37
N LEU A 33 -5.67 20.68 6.37
CA LEU A 33 -6.90 21.33 6.85
C LEU A 33 -7.02 21.41 8.39
N GLY A 34 -6.09 20.81 9.13
CA GLY A 34 -6.04 20.92 10.60
C GLY A 34 -6.95 19.96 11.38
N HIS A 35 -7.72 19.10 10.69
CA HIS A 35 -8.46 17.99 11.30
C HIS A 35 -7.74 16.67 11.04
N VAL A 36 -6.70 16.41 11.83
CA VAL A 36 -6.07 15.09 11.86
C VAL A 36 -6.73 14.26 12.95
N GLU A 37 -7.78 13.53 12.61
CA GLU A 37 -8.43 12.62 13.56
C GLU A 37 -7.50 11.49 14.00
N ASN A 38 -6.59 11.03 13.11
CA ASN A 38 -5.72 9.91 13.43
C ASN A 38 -4.31 9.99 12.80
N PRO A 39 -3.32 10.59 13.48
CA PRO A 39 -1.95 10.71 12.99
C PRO A 39 -1.26 9.35 12.75
N LEU A 40 -1.70 8.30 13.45
CA LEU A 40 -1.13 6.95 13.32
C LEU A 40 -1.53 6.28 11.99
N ALA A 41 -2.70 6.63 11.43
CA ALA A 41 -3.17 6.10 10.15
C ALA A 41 -2.19 6.41 9.01
N VAL A 42 -1.63 7.62 8.99
CA VAL A 42 -0.62 8.05 8.01
C VAL A 42 0.62 7.15 8.04
N ARG A 43 1.04 6.72 9.23
CA ARG A 43 2.20 5.83 9.40
C ARG A 43 1.87 4.42 8.90
N THR A 44 0.66 3.93 9.18
CA THR A 44 0.20 2.61 8.75
C THR A 44 0.09 2.54 7.22
N ILE A 45 -0.51 3.55 6.58
CA ILE A 45 -0.68 3.60 5.13
C ILE A 45 0.65 3.71 4.40
N ARG A 46 1.61 4.53 4.89
CA ARG A 46 2.96 4.56 4.32
C ARG A 46 3.64 3.19 4.33
N ARG A 47 3.51 2.45 5.44
CA ARG A 47 4.06 1.09 5.54
C ARG A 47 3.36 0.13 4.59
N ASN A 48 2.05 0.28 4.39
CA ASN A 48 1.30 -0.56 3.45
C ASN A 48 1.73 -0.29 2.00
N ILE A 49 1.90 0.97 1.59
CA ILE A 49 2.42 1.34 0.27
C ILE A 49 3.81 0.73 0.04
N ALA A 50 4.70 0.85 1.02
CA ALA A 50 6.04 0.26 0.94
C ALA A 50 5.97 -1.26 0.74
N ARG A 51 5.12 -1.96 1.50
CA ARG A 51 4.93 -3.43 1.37
C ARG A 51 4.42 -3.81 -0.01
N VAL A 52 3.43 -3.10 -0.54
CA VAL A 52 2.88 -3.36 -1.88
C VAL A 52 3.94 -3.14 -2.95
N ASN A 53 4.71 -2.04 -2.89
CA ASN A 53 5.79 -1.78 -3.83
C ASN A 53 6.89 -2.85 -3.76
N THR A 54 7.27 -3.31 -2.56
CA THR A 54 8.22 -4.42 -2.41
C THR A 54 7.69 -5.69 -3.06
N ARG A 55 6.39 -6.02 -2.90
CA ARG A 55 5.81 -7.19 -3.58
C ARG A 55 5.82 -7.05 -5.10
N ILE A 56 5.40 -5.90 -5.64
CA ILE A 56 5.46 -5.65 -7.09
C ILE A 56 6.88 -5.88 -7.61
N ARG A 57 7.89 -5.35 -6.89
CA ARG A 57 9.30 -5.55 -7.23
C ARG A 57 9.76 -7.01 -7.14
N GLU A 58 9.28 -7.77 -6.15
CA GLU A 58 9.58 -9.20 -6.03
C GLU A 58 8.97 -10.04 -7.17
N TYR A 59 7.79 -9.65 -7.68
CA TYR A 59 7.21 -10.25 -8.88
C TYR A 59 8.02 -9.89 -10.14
N GLU A 60 8.43 -8.62 -10.31
CA GLU A 60 9.30 -8.17 -11.42
C GLU A 60 10.64 -8.93 -11.43
N LEU A 61 11.24 -9.14 -10.26
CA LEU A 61 12.51 -9.85 -10.11
C LEU A 61 12.36 -11.39 -10.25
N GLY A 62 11.14 -11.90 -10.41
CA GLY A 62 10.88 -13.34 -10.53
C GLY A 62 11.16 -14.16 -9.27
N ILE A 63 11.41 -13.50 -8.13
CA ILE A 63 11.64 -14.12 -6.82
C ILE A 63 10.35 -14.79 -6.33
N ARG A 64 9.20 -14.14 -6.61
CA ARG A 64 7.88 -14.72 -6.46
C ARG A 64 7.35 -15.11 -7.82
N LYS A 65 7.56 -16.36 -8.21
CA LYS A 65 6.77 -16.95 -9.29
C LYS A 65 5.36 -17.16 -8.73
N ALA A 66 4.35 -16.58 -9.39
CA ALA A 66 3.00 -17.09 -9.25
C ALA A 66 3.11 -18.61 -9.41
N ALA A 67 2.70 -19.35 -8.38
CA ALA A 67 2.72 -20.80 -8.45
C ALA A 67 1.97 -21.19 -9.73
N LYS A 68 2.70 -21.82 -10.66
CA LYS A 68 2.08 -22.57 -11.73
C LYS A 68 1.71 -23.93 -11.16
#